data_AF-A0A6B2V2Q3-F1
#
_entry.id   AF-A0A6B2V2Q3-F1
#
_cell.length_a   1.000
_cell.length_b   1.000
_cell.length_c   1.000
_cell.angle_alpha   90.00
_cell.angle_beta   90.00
_cell.angle_gamma   90.00
#
_symmetry.space_group_name_H-M   'P 1'
#
loop_
_entity.id
_entity.type
_entity.pdbx_description
1 polymer ?
#
loop_
_entity_poly.entity_id
_entity_poly.type
_entity_poly.pdbx_seq_one_letter_code
_entity_poly.pdbx_strand_id
1 'polypeptide(L)' 'MSPTFPPASAPLGEPAARASGLTKIYGTGETRVTALDAVSVAFARGRFTAVMGPSGSGKSTLMHC' A
#
# COMPACT_ATOMS: atom_id res chain seq x y z
N MET A 1 -0.17 -16.99 -22.30
CA MET A 1 -1.25 -15.99 -22.17
C MET A 1 -0.82 -15.00 -21.11
N SER A 2 -0.37 -13.81 -21.50
CA SER A 2 0.06 -12.78 -20.54
C SER A 2 -1.12 -11.86 -20.23
N PRO A 3 -1.49 -11.63 -18.96
CA PRO A 3 -2.47 -10.61 -18.62
C PRO A 3 -1.83 -9.23 -18.85
N THR A 4 -2.28 -8.52 -19.90
CA THR A 4 -1.93 -7.11 -20.10
C THR A 4 -2.75 -6.29 -19.12
N PHE A 5 -2.10 -5.71 -18.10
CA PHE A 5 -2.74 -4.73 -17.24
C PHE A 5 -2.78 -3.38 -17.98
N PRO A 6 -3.94 -2.72 -18.04
CA PRO A 6 -4.01 -1.38 -18.63
C PRO A 6 -3.06 -0.44 -17.85
N PRO A 7 -2.37 0.49 -18.55
CA PRO A 7 -1.50 1.46 -17.90
C PRO A 7 -2.32 2.18 -16.83
N ALA A 8 -1.73 2.33 -15.64
CA ALA A 8 -2.40 2.98 -14.51
C ALA A 8 -2.53 4.48 -14.77
N SER A 9 -3.48 4.89 -15.61
CA SER A 9 -3.99 6.25 -15.57
C SER A 9 -4.67 6.44 -14.21
N ALA A 10 -4.30 7.51 -13.52
CA ALA A 10 -4.96 7.88 -12.27
C ALA A 10 -6.45 8.12 -12.56
N PRO A 11 -7.37 7.58 -11.74
CA PRO A 11 -8.80 7.76 -11.98
C PRO A 11 -9.14 9.25 -11.86
N LEU A 12 -10.01 9.73 -12.76
CA LEU A 12 -10.60 11.08 -12.75
C LEU A 12 -11.64 11.27 -11.61
N GLY A 13 -11.52 10.53 -10.50
CA GLY A 13 -12.51 10.49 -9.41
C GLY A 13 -11.90 10.17 -8.05
N GLU A 14 -12.65 10.44 -6.98
CA GLU A 14 -12.20 10.26 -5.60
C GLU A 14 -11.80 8.79 -5.33
N PRO A 15 -10.61 8.53 -4.74
CA PRO A 15 -10.17 7.17 -4.45
C PRO A 15 -11.13 6.47 -3.49
N ALA A 16 -11.20 5.14 -3.58
CA ALA A 16 -11.96 4.32 -2.64
C ALA A 16 -11.32 4.34 -1.25
N ALA A 17 -9.99 4.36 -1.21
CA ALA A 17 -9.18 4.44 -0.01
C ALA A 17 -7.88 5.18 -0.33
N ARG A 18 -7.37 5.95 0.63
CA ARG A 18 -6.12 6.70 0.51
C ARG A 18 -5.38 6.71 1.84
N ALA A 19 -4.07 6.58 1.78
CA ALA A 19 -3.15 6.87 2.87
C ALA A 19 -2.10 7.88 2.39
N SER A 20 -1.71 8.80 3.27
CA SER A 20 -0.70 9.84 2.99
C SER A 20 0.32 9.89 4.11
N GLY A 21 1.58 9.65 3.79
CA GLY A 21 2.68 9.67 4.77
C GLY A 21 2.50 8.65 5.90
N LEU A 22 1.90 7.49 5.62
CA LEU A 22 1.61 6.47 6.61
C LEU A 22 2.90 5.83 7.13
N THR A 23 3.13 6.00 8.43
CA THR A 23 4.20 5.34 9.17
C THR A 23 3.60 4.41 10.22
N LYS A 24 4.07 3.17 10.26
CA LYS A 24 3.68 2.18 11.27
C LYS A 24 4.92 1.56 11.86
N ILE A 25 5.06 1.70 13.17
CA ILE A 25 6.17 1.16 13.94
C ILE A 25 5.61 0.16 14.95
N TYR A 26 6.23 -1.01 15.04
CA TYR A 26 5.95 -2.03 16.05
C TYR A 26 7.10 -2.13 17.05
N GLY A 27 6.79 -2.60 18.26
CA GLY A 27 7.78 -2.75 19.32
C GLY A 27 8.26 -1.40 19.89
N THR A 28 9.22 -1.48 20.80
CA THR A 28 9.83 -0.32 21.46
C THR A 28 11.31 -0.60 21.75
N GLY A 29 12.09 0.46 22.01
CA GLY A 29 13.52 0.34 22.31
C GLY A 29 14.29 -0.39 21.20
N GLU A 30 15.09 -1.38 21.59
CA GLU A 30 15.90 -2.19 20.65
C GLU A 30 15.08 -3.09 19.72
N THR A 31 13.80 -3.35 20.06
CA THR A 31 12.90 -4.19 19.25
C THR A 31 12.03 -3.39 18.28
N ARG A 32 12.36 -2.10 18.08
CA ARG A 32 11.57 -1.20 17.24
C ARG A 32 11.73 -1.55 15.76
N VAL A 33 10.61 -1.85 15.09
CA VAL A 33 10.57 -2.18 13.67
C VAL A 33 9.65 -1.20 12.94
N THR A 34 10.20 -0.45 12.00
CA THR A 34 9.41 0.38 11.08
C THR A 34 8.85 -0.50 9.97
N ALA A 35 7.57 -0.87 10.08
CA ALA A 35 6.89 -1.71 9.12
C ALA A 35 6.35 -0.93 7.91
N LEU A 36 6.03 0.35 8.09
CA LEU A 36 5.72 1.30 7.02
C LEU A 36 6.46 2.59 7.33
N ASP A 37 7.07 3.21 6.31
CA ASP A 37 7.81 4.46 6.43
C ASP A 37 7.30 5.47 5.40
N ALA A 38 6.58 6.50 5.87
CA ALA A 38 6.04 7.60 5.06
C ALA A 38 5.30 7.17 3.78
N VAL A 39 4.60 6.04 3.82
CA VAL A 39 3.96 5.44 2.63
C VAL A 39 2.75 6.26 2.20
N SER A 40 2.70 6.63 0.91
CA SER A 40 1.53 7.28 0.30
C SER A 40 0.97 6.42 -0.82
N VAL A 41 -0.32 6.07 -0.72
CA VAL A 41 -1.00 5.20 -1.68
C VAL A 41 -2.47 5.60 -1.82
N ALA A 42 -3.03 5.42 -3.00
CA ALA A 42 -4.45 5.59 -3.26
C ALA A 42 -4.96 4.42 -4.10
N PHE A 43 -6.13 3.90 -3.72
CA PHE A 43 -6.80 2.82 -4.43
C PHE A 43 -8.00 3.38 -5.18
N ALA A 44 -8.05 3.15 -6.49
CA ALA A 44 -9.13 3.63 -7.34
C ALA A 44 -10.46 2.91 -7.02
N ARG A 45 -11.58 3.65 -7.06
CA ARG A 45 -12.92 3.02 -7.00
C ARG A 45 -13.15 2.12 -8.21
N GLY A 46 -13.82 0.98 -7.98
CA GLY A 46 -14.18 0.03 -9.04
C GLY A 46 -13.01 -0.71 -9.68
N ARG A 47 -11.80 -0.65 -9.09
CA ARG A 47 -10.61 -1.31 -9.62
C ARG A 47 -10.15 -2.45 -8.71
N PHE A 48 -9.77 -3.56 -9.32
CA PHE A 48 -9.03 -4.60 -8.64
C PHE A 48 -7.53 -4.24 -8.63
N THR A 49 -6.96 -4.06 -7.44
CA THR A 49 -5.56 -3.67 -7.26
C THR A 49 -4.79 -4.76 -6.53
N ALA A 50 -3.69 -5.22 -7.14
CA ALA A 50 -2.76 -6.14 -6.50
C ALA A 50 -1.62 -5.36 -5.82
N VAL A 51 -1.28 -5.75 -4.59
CA VAL A 51 -0.12 -5.24 -3.85
C VAL A 51 0.93 -6.34 -3.79
N MET A 52 2.10 -6.10 -4.40
CA MET A 52 3.16 -7.08 -4.59
C MET A 52 4.48 -6.60 -3.96
N GLY A 53 5.36 -7.53 -3.57
CA GLY A 53 6.67 -7.21 -3.02
C GLY A 53 7.25 -8.33 -2.15
N PRO A 54 8.56 -8.30 -1.83
CA PRO A 54 9.26 -9.34 -1.04
C PRO A 54 8.58 -9.64 0.31
N SER A 55 8.82 -10.82 0.87
CA SER A 55 8.36 -11.11 2.24
C SER A 55 8.93 -10.08 3.24
N GLY A 56 8.13 -9.65 4.21
CA GLY A 56 8.52 -8.64 5.19
C GLY A 56 8.42 -7.17 4.75
N SER A 57 8.07 -6.88 3.49
CA SER A 57 8.02 -5.49 2.97
C SER A 57 6.86 -4.62 3.49
N GLY A 58 6.11 -5.05 4.51
CA GLY A 58 5.00 -4.27 5.08
C GLY A 58 3.64 -4.36 4.37
N LYS A 59 3.46 -5.20 3.34
CA LYS A 59 2.18 -5.33 2.60
C LYS A 59 0.99 -5.67 3.50
N SER A 60 1.12 -6.70 4.33
CA SER A 60 0.06 -7.09 5.27
C SER A 60 -0.17 -6.01 6.32
N THR A 61 0.88 -5.29 6.73
CA THR A 61 0.77 -4.13 7.61
C THR A 61 -0.06 -3.02 6.96
N LEU A 62 0.18 -2.72 5.68
CA LEU A 62 -0.59 -1.74 4.91
C LEU A 62 -2.07 -2.11 4.82
N MET A 63 -2.38 -3.40 4.68
CA MET A 63 -3.77 -3.89 4.62
C MET A 63 -4.49 -3.93 5.98
N HIS A 64 -3.74 -3.83 7.08
CA HIS A 64 -4.28 -3.88 8.45
C HIS A 64 -4.22 -2.52 9.18
N CYS A 65 -3.87 -1.44 8.48
CA CYS A 65 -3.97 -0.08 9.00
C CYS A 65 -5.35 0.51 8.71
#